data_AF-W1YK54-F1
#
_entry.id   AF-W1YK54-F1
#
_cell.length_a   1.000
_cell.length_b   1.000
_cell.length_c   1.000
_cell.angle_alpha   90.00
_cell.angle_beta   90.00
_cell.angle_gamma   90.00
#
_symmetry.space_group_name_H-M   'P 1'
#
loop_
_entity.id
_entity.type
_entity.pdbx_description
1 polymer ?
#
loop_
_entity_poly.entity_id
_entity_poly.type
_entity_poly.pdbx_seq_one_letter_code
_entity_poly.pdbx_strand_id
1 'polypeptide(L)' 'MEIDRSKLTPMMKQYFDTKEKYPDCILFFRLGDFYEMFF' A
#
# COMPACT_ATOMS: atom_id res chain seq x y z
N MET A 1 2.92 -15.09 2.98
CA MET A 1 4.01 -14.18 3.41
C MET A 1 3.50 -13.48 4.66
N GLU A 2 4.06 -13.76 5.82
CA GLU A 2 3.61 -13.15 7.08
C GLU A 2 4.17 -11.73 7.16
N ILE A 3 3.37 -10.73 6.75
CA ILE A 3 3.80 -9.33 6.80
C ILE A 3 3.58 -8.84 8.23
N ASP A 4 4.68 -8.61 8.94
CA ASP A 4 4.65 -8.06 10.30
C ASP A 4 4.14 -6.60 10.25
N ARG A 5 2.83 -6.43 10.46
CA ARG A 5 2.13 -5.14 10.43
C ARG A 5 2.69 -4.15 11.46
N SER A 6 3.39 -4.61 12.50
CA SER A 6 3.99 -3.71 13.51
C SER A 6 5.20 -2.95 12.97
N LYS A 7 5.91 -3.53 12.01
CA LYS A 7 7.10 -2.94 11.36
C LYS A 7 6.77 -2.07 10.15
N LEU A 8 5.52 -2.10 9.69
CA LEU A 8 5.08 -1.29 8.56
C LEU A 8 4.96 0.18 8.95
N THR A 9 5.43 1.05 8.07
CA THR A 9 5.19 2.50 8.20
C THR A 9 3.68 2.76 8.13
N PRO A 10 3.19 3.88 8.71
CA PRO A 10 1.78 4.24 8.61
C PRO A 10 1.24 4.25 7.18
N MET A 11 2.06 4.67 6.21
CA MET A 11 1.70 4.67 4.79
C MET A 11 1.55 3.24 4.25
N MET A 12 2.49 2.34 4.54
CA MET A 12 2.40 0.95 4.10
C MET A 12 1.17 0.24 4.69
N LYS A 13 0.79 0.54 5.93
CA LYS A 13 -0.46 0.00 6.52
C LYS A 13 -1.68 0.38 5.67
N GLN A 14 -1.80 1.65 5.27
CA GLN A 14 -2.88 2.12 4.42
C GLN A 14 -2.85 1.48 3.02
N TYR A 15 -1.65 1.25 2.47
CA TYR A 15 -1.49 0.52 1.22
C TYR A 15 -2.05 -0.90 1.31
N PHE A 16 -1.62 -1.69 2.31
CA PHE A 16 -2.08 -3.06 2.47
C PHE A 16 -3.58 -3.15 2.79
N ASP A 17 -4.10 -2.29 3.66
CA ASP A 17 -5.53 -2.24 3.96
C ASP A 17 -6.38 -1.93 2.71
N THR A 18 -5.85 -1.11 1.79
CA THR A 18 -6.51 -0.80 0.51
C THR A 18 -6.35 -1.94 -0.49
N LYS A 19 -5.19 -2.59 -0.52
CA LYS A 19 -4.91 -3.74 -1.39
C LYS A 19 -5.76 -4.95 -1.03
N GLU A 20 -6.02 -5.19 0.25
CA GLU A 20 -6.92 -6.25 0.72
C GLU A 20 -8.37 -6.02 0.25
N LYS A 21 -8.80 -4.75 0.12
CA LYS A 21 -10.13 -4.40 -0.39
C LYS A 21 -10.25 -4.51 -1.90
N TYR A 22 -9.14 -4.33 -2.62
CA TYR A 22 -9.08 -4.33 -4.08
C TYR A 22 -7.93 -5.20 -4.59
N PRO A 23 -7.98 -6.53 -4.38
CA PRO A 23 -6.87 -7.43 -4.68
C PRO A 23 -6.49 -7.43 -6.17
N ASP A 24 -7.48 -7.30 -7.05
CA ASP A 24 -7.31 -7.37 -8.50
C ASP A 24 -7.01 -6.00 -9.15
N CYS A 25 -6.94 -4.94 -8.35
CA CYS A 25 -6.68 -3.60 -8.85
C CYS A 25 -5.21 -3.19 -8.65
N ILE A 26 -4.72 -2.36 -9.57
CA ILE A 26 -3.44 -1.66 -9.43
C ILE A 26 -3.69 -0.38 -8.64
N LEU A 27 -2.93 -0.18 -7.57
CA LEU A 27 -3.05 0.99 -6.70
C LEU A 27 -1.94 1.99 -7.00
N PHE A 28 -2.31 3.20 -7.36
CA PHE A 28 -1.41 4.33 -7.55
C PHE A 28 -1.53 5.29 -6.38
N PHE A 29 -0.45 5.50 -5.65
CA PHE A 29 -0.40 6.44 -4.53
C PHE A 29 0.26 7.74 -4.98
N ARG A 30 -0.44 8.86 -4.79
CA ARG A 30 0.09 10.18 -5.11
C ARG A 30 1.07 10.62 -4.04
N LEU A 31 2.32 10.83 -4.43
CA LEU A 31 3.39 11.34 -3.57
C LEU A 31 3.88 12.65 -4.18
N GLY A 32 3.21 13.74 -3.82
CA GLY A 32 3.48 15.05 -4.41
C GLY A 32 3.06 15.11 -5.88
N ASP A 33 4.04 15.31 -6.76
CA ASP A 33 3.84 15.52 -8.20
C ASP A 33 3.90 14.23 -9.03
N PHE A 34 4.18 13.09 -8.39
CA PHE A 34 4.20 11.79 -9.06
C PHE A 34 3.28 10.78 -8.37
N TYR A 35 3.01 9.70 -9.09
CA TYR A 35 2.35 8.52 -8.56
C TYR A 35 3.34 7.38 -8.47
N GLU A 36 3.32 6.68 -7.34
CA GLU A 36 4.14 5.50 -7.11
C GLU A 36 3.26 4.30 -6.81
N MET A 37 3.70 3.14 -7.28
CA MET A 37 3.11 1.85 -6.96
C MET A 37 4.01 1.20 -5.91
N PHE A 38 3.40 0.75 -4.82
CA PHE A 38 4.10 -0.05 -3.82
C PHE A 38 3.92 -1.53 -4.15
N PHE A 39 4.86 -2.36 -3.70
CA PHE A 39 5.03 -3.77 -4.07
C PHE A 39 3.89 -4.69 -3.60
#